data_AF-A0A2V7UAJ0-F1
#
_entry.id   AF-A0A2V7UAJ0-F1
#
_cell.length_a   1.000
_cell.length_b   1.000
_cell.length_c   1.000
_cell.angle_alpha   90.00
_cell.angle_beta   90.00
_cell.angle_gamma   90.00
#
_symmetry.space_group_name_H-M   'P 1'
#
loop_
_entity.id
_entity.type
_entity.pdbx_description
1 polymer ?
#
loop_
_entity_poly.entity_id
_entity_poly.type
_entity_poly.pdbx_seq_one_letter_code
_entity_poly.pdbx_strand_id
1 'polypeptide(L)'
;MPLLKSISGIPDPLFPVPEGIVLADEARTARRRFYPVTILFTAYSTTVLVSAFVFHPGYALAYLALGVMAWTLLEYLVHRFILHGPFPDGPGFFKHRAHTFFDTMHADHHQRPWDGMYINGYLDSVPFAALFVAVSFLLTPYYKAPVLVAGLLQSYVLEEWIHYSVHFCRFRSRYFQYIRFHHWYHHSPRGAAQGFGLTSGLWDRISGTRIPPRRPAGGRQRESDPQDELWRRPLADSRR
;
A
#
# COMPACT_ATOMS: atom_id res chain seq x y z
N MET A 1 19.60 7.34 9.78
CA MET A 1 19.60 5.86 9.86
C MET A 1 18.16 5.42 9.64
N PRO A 2 17.88 4.42 8.78
CA PRO A 2 16.51 3.96 8.55
C PRO A 2 15.92 3.35 9.84
N LEU A 3 14.61 3.51 10.03
CA LEU A 3 13.90 2.95 11.18
C LEU A 3 13.78 1.44 11.07
N LEU A 4 13.99 0.73 12.17
CA LEU A 4 13.95 -0.73 12.22
C LEU A 4 12.70 -1.19 12.99
N LYS A 5 11.80 -1.90 12.29
CA LYS A 5 10.55 -2.41 12.87
C LYS A 5 10.80 -3.45 13.96
N SER A 6 11.87 -4.24 13.85
CA SER A 6 12.25 -5.24 14.84
C SER A 6 12.67 -4.65 16.19
N ILE A 7 13.10 -3.40 16.22
CA ILE A 7 13.56 -2.70 17.43
C ILE A 7 12.47 -1.79 17.99
N SER A 8 11.88 -0.96 17.12
CA SER A 8 11.00 0.14 17.52
C SER A 8 9.52 -0.14 17.30
N GLY A 9 9.17 -1.27 16.68
CA GLY A 9 7.83 -1.49 16.12
C GLY A 9 7.56 -0.53 14.94
N ILE A 10 6.29 -0.43 14.55
CA ILE A 10 5.85 0.60 13.60
C ILE A 10 5.64 1.90 14.40
N PRO A 11 6.36 2.98 14.09
CA PRO A 11 6.25 4.23 14.84
C PRO A 11 4.92 4.95 14.58
N ASP A 12 4.46 5.70 15.57
CA ASP A 12 3.38 6.67 15.39
C ASP A 12 3.81 7.75 14.37
N PRO A 13 2.91 8.24 13.51
CA PRO A 13 3.22 9.34 12.60
C PRO A 13 3.43 10.65 13.36
N LEU A 14 4.35 11.47 12.88
CA LEU A 14 4.63 12.82 13.42
C LEU A 14 3.55 13.84 13.02
N PHE A 15 2.35 13.76 13.58
CA PHE A 15 1.29 14.78 13.37
C PHE A 15 1.26 15.83 14.49
N PRO A 16 0.92 17.11 14.17
CA PRO A 16 0.63 17.66 12.84
C PRO A 16 1.88 17.69 11.95
N VAL A 17 1.69 17.87 10.64
CA VAL A 17 2.80 17.95 9.67
C VAL A 17 3.86 18.95 10.18
N PRO A 18 5.14 18.55 10.31
CA PRO A 18 6.20 19.43 10.77
C PRO A 18 6.32 20.74 9.98
N GLU A 19 6.72 21.82 10.65
CA GLU A 19 6.94 23.11 10.01
C GLU A 19 7.98 23.03 8.89
N GLY A 20 7.78 23.82 7.83
CA GLY A 20 8.68 23.88 6.66
C GLY A 20 8.40 22.83 5.59
N ILE A 21 7.52 21.85 5.82
CA ILE A 21 7.15 20.86 4.81
C ILE A 21 6.08 21.41 3.87
N VAL A 22 6.41 21.48 2.59
CA VAL A 22 5.49 21.88 1.53
C VAL A 22 4.95 20.62 0.83
N LEU A 23 3.72 20.23 1.15
CA LEU A 23 3.09 19.01 0.61
C LEU A 23 3.09 18.93 -0.92
N ALA A 24 3.05 20.06 -1.61
CA ALA A 24 3.08 20.10 -3.07
C ALA A 24 4.43 19.65 -3.66
N ASP A 25 5.53 19.92 -2.95
CA ASP A 25 6.87 19.52 -3.36
C ASP A 25 7.09 18.05 -3.05
N GLU A 26 6.64 17.58 -1.89
CA GLU A 26 6.65 16.15 -1.55
C GLU A 26 5.81 15.32 -2.54
N ALA A 27 4.62 15.82 -2.88
CA ALA A 27 3.77 15.24 -3.90
C ALA A 27 4.47 15.17 -5.26
N ARG A 28 5.32 16.14 -5.61
CA ARG A 28 6.10 16.14 -6.85
C ARG A 28 7.24 15.13 -6.80
N THR A 29 7.93 15.03 -5.66
CA THR A 29 8.99 14.05 -5.41
C THR A 29 8.48 12.63 -5.57
N ALA A 30 7.36 12.28 -4.93
CA ALA A 30 6.75 10.96 -5.06
C ALA A 30 6.40 10.62 -6.51
N ARG A 31 5.71 11.52 -7.25
CA ARG A 31 5.37 11.27 -8.67
C ARG A 31 6.60 11.01 -9.54
N ARG A 32 7.68 11.78 -9.34
CA ARG A 32 8.93 11.62 -10.09
C ARG A 32 9.56 10.25 -9.86
N ARG A 33 9.48 9.72 -8.64
CA ARG A 33 9.93 8.36 -8.31
C ARG A 33 9.07 7.29 -8.98
N PHE A 34 7.77 7.53 -9.10
CA PHE A 34 6.83 6.53 -9.64
C PHE A 34 6.87 6.43 -11.16
N TYR A 35 7.19 7.52 -11.86
CA TYR A 35 7.11 7.56 -13.32
C TYR A 35 7.90 6.46 -14.03
N PRO A 36 9.17 6.15 -13.70
CA PRO A 36 9.91 5.08 -14.38
C PRO A 36 9.20 3.72 -14.30
N VAL A 37 8.75 3.32 -13.10
CA VAL A 37 8.05 2.05 -12.87
C VAL A 37 6.68 2.06 -13.54
N THR A 38 5.93 3.16 -13.42
CA THR A 38 4.64 3.34 -14.07
C THR A 38 4.76 3.19 -15.59
N ILE A 39 5.70 3.91 -16.22
CA ILE A 39 5.91 3.87 -17.67
C ILE A 39 6.27 2.46 -18.11
N LEU A 40 7.25 1.83 -17.45
CA LEU A 40 7.73 0.50 -17.83
C LEU A 40 6.64 -0.56 -17.71
N PHE A 41 6.00 -0.64 -16.54
CA PHE A 41 5.01 -1.68 -16.25
C PHE A 41 3.73 -1.45 -17.05
N THR A 42 3.23 -0.22 -17.16
CA THR A 42 2.04 0.06 -17.96
C THR A 42 2.29 -0.12 -19.45
N ALA A 43 3.47 0.19 -19.98
CA ALA A 43 3.80 -0.09 -21.38
C ALA A 43 3.78 -1.59 -21.67
N TYR A 44 4.41 -2.41 -20.82
CA TYR A 44 4.36 -3.87 -20.92
C TYR A 44 2.91 -4.37 -20.82
N SER A 45 2.21 -3.99 -19.74
CA SER A 45 0.87 -4.49 -19.45
C SER A 45 -0.13 -4.12 -20.54
N THR A 46 -0.08 -2.89 -21.04
CA THR A 46 -0.96 -2.43 -22.12
C THR A 46 -0.68 -3.20 -23.40
N THR A 47 0.59 -3.36 -23.78
CA THR A 47 0.97 -4.09 -25.00
C THR A 47 0.46 -5.54 -24.97
N VAL A 48 0.69 -6.25 -23.86
CA VAL A 48 0.29 -7.64 -23.70
C VAL A 48 -1.23 -7.78 -23.62
N LEU A 49 -1.90 -6.95 -22.82
CA LEU A 49 -3.36 -7.03 -22.64
C LEU A 49 -4.08 -6.68 -23.93
N VAL A 50 -3.70 -5.61 -24.64
CA VAL A 50 -4.31 -5.25 -25.93
C VAL A 50 -4.15 -6.37 -26.94
N SER A 51 -2.94 -6.93 -27.06
CA SER A 51 -2.69 -8.08 -27.94
C SER A 51 -3.58 -9.27 -27.57
N ALA A 52 -3.66 -9.60 -26.28
CA ALA A 52 -4.50 -10.69 -25.80
C ALA A 52 -6.00 -10.43 -26.03
N PHE A 53 -6.47 -9.19 -25.87
CA PHE A 53 -7.87 -8.84 -26.14
C PHE A 53 -8.23 -8.90 -27.62
N VAL A 54 -7.29 -8.55 -28.51
CA VAL A 54 -7.49 -8.63 -29.96
C VAL A 54 -7.62 -10.09 -30.42
N PHE A 55 -6.73 -10.97 -29.97
CA PHE A 55 -6.70 -12.36 -30.47
C PHE A 55 -7.52 -13.35 -29.63
N HIS A 56 -7.65 -13.12 -28.32
CA HIS A 56 -8.23 -14.05 -27.36
C HIS A 56 -8.98 -13.35 -26.19
N PRO A 57 -10.07 -12.61 -26.46
CA PRO A 57 -10.69 -11.72 -25.49
C PRO A 57 -11.18 -12.40 -24.20
N GLY A 58 -11.77 -13.58 -24.29
CA GLY A 58 -12.24 -14.32 -23.10
C GLY A 58 -11.08 -14.75 -22.20
N TYR A 59 -9.97 -15.17 -22.80
CA TYR A 59 -8.75 -15.52 -22.08
C TYR A 59 -8.10 -14.29 -21.44
N ALA A 60 -8.03 -13.17 -22.18
CA ALA A 60 -7.52 -11.90 -21.67
C ALA A 60 -8.31 -11.42 -20.45
N LEU A 61 -9.65 -11.45 -20.54
CA LEU A 61 -10.52 -11.05 -19.44
C LEU A 61 -10.35 -11.94 -18.21
N ALA A 62 -10.32 -13.27 -18.39
CA ALA A 62 -10.17 -14.21 -17.29
C ALA A 62 -8.84 -14.04 -16.55
N TYR A 63 -7.74 -13.86 -17.29
CA TYR A 63 -6.40 -13.72 -16.71
C TYR A 63 -6.17 -12.32 -16.12
N LEU A 64 -6.77 -11.28 -16.71
CA LEU A 64 -6.80 -9.95 -16.10
C LEU A 64 -7.55 -9.98 -14.76
N ALA A 65 -8.73 -10.59 -14.71
CA ALA A 65 -9.52 -10.71 -13.48
C ALA A 65 -8.76 -11.51 -12.42
N LEU A 66 -8.11 -12.61 -12.82
CA LEU A 66 -7.25 -13.40 -11.93
C LEU A 66 -6.07 -12.57 -11.41
N GLY A 67 -5.42 -11.79 -12.29
CA GLY A 67 -4.32 -10.89 -11.92
C GLY A 67 -4.74 -9.83 -10.90
N VAL A 68 -5.89 -9.18 -11.10
CA VAL A 68 -6.44 -8.21 -10.13
C VAL A 68 -6.75 -8.88 -8.80
N MET A 69 -7.42 -10.04 -8.81
CA MET A 69 -7.76 -10.76 -7.58
C MET A 69 -6.51 -11.20 -6.82
N ALA A 70 -5.54 -11.80 -7.52
CA ALA A 70 -4.26 -12.21 -6.94
C ALA A 70 -3.47 -11.02 -6.41
N TRP A 71 -3.49 -9.88 -7.12
CA TRP A 71 -2.84 -8.65 -6.67
C TRP A 71 -3.41 -8.16 -5.36
N THR A 72 -4.74 -7.98 -5.26
CA THR A 72 -5.34 -7.45 -4.02
C THR A 72 -5.09 -8.35 -2.80
N LEU A 73 -4.98 -9.67 -3.00
CA LEU A 73 -4.58 -10.58 -1.93
C LEU A 73 -3.12 -10.36 -1.54
N LEU A 74 -2.25 -10.23 -2.54
CA LEU A 74 -0.82 -10.06 -2.32
C LEU A 74 -0.48 -8.71 -1.68
N GLU A 75 -1.11 -7.62 -2.13
CA GLU A 75 -1.15 -6.31 -1.47
C GLU A 75 -1.39 -6.50 0.03
N TYR A 76 -2.50 -7.15 0.39
CA TYR A 76 -2.86 -7.35 1.79
C TYR A 76 -1.83 -8.18 2.58
N LEU A 77 -1.35 -9.29 2.00
CA LEU A 77 -0.37 -10.17 2.65
C LEU A 77 0.98 -9.48 2.82
N VAL A 78 1.47 -8.79 1.79
CA VAL A 78 2.73 -8.04 1.83
C VAL A 78 2.63 -6.91 2.83
N HIS A 79 1.55 -6.12 2.79
CA HIS A 79 1.37 -5.01 3.71
C HIS A 79 1.35 -5.49 5.17
N ARG A 80 0.56 -6.52 5.47
CA ARG A 80 0.45 -7.06 6.84
C ARG A 80 1.70 -7.78 7.33
N PHE A 81 2.26 -8.69 6.54
CA PHE A 81 3.29 -9.63 7.03
C PHE A 81 4.72 -9.23 6.66
N ILE A 82 4.91 -8.40 5.64
CA ILE A 82 6.23 -7.93 5.22
C ILE A 82 6.41 -6.47 5.66
N LEU A 83 5.53 -5.57 5.24
CA LEU A 83 5.66 -4.16 5.54
C LEU A 83 5.43 -3.86 7.03
N HIS A 84 4.50 -4.56 7.69
CA HIS A 84 4.31 -4.49 9.16
C HIS A 84 4.97 -5.61 9.95
N GLY A 85 5.57 -6.61 9.28
CA GLY A 85 6.28 -7.69 9.95
C GLY A 85 7.67 -7.24 10.47
N PRO A 86 8.06 -7.61 11.70
CA PRO A 86 9.43 -7.40 12.18
C PRO A 86 10.36 -8.46 11.59
N PHE A 87 11.52 -8.04 11.09
CA PHE A 87 12.58 -8.90 10.57
C PHE A 87 13.84 -8.72 11.44
N PRO A 88 13.94 -9.39 12.59
CA PRO A 88 15.09 -9.23 13.48
C PRO A 88 16.37 -9.78 12.84
N ASP A 89 17.49 -9.10 13.10
CA ASP A 89 18.79 -9.54 12.62
C ASP A 89 19.21 -10.90 13.23
N GLY A 90 20.20 -11.55 12.63
CA GLY A 90 20.77 -12.75 13.21
C GLY A 90 21.79 -13.45 12.31
N PRO A 91 22.27 -14.63 12.74
CA PRO A 91 23.36 -15.31 12.05
C PRO A 91 22.93 -15.79 10.67
N GLY A 92 23.83 -15.63 9.69
CA GLY A 92 23.66 -16.09 8.33
C GLY A 92 23.30 -14.99 7.33
N PHE A 93 23.87 -15.11 6.13
CA PHE A 93 23.73 -14.12 5.06
C PHE A 93 22.28 -13.77 4.75
N PHE A 94 21.41 -14.77 4.54
CA PHE A 94 20.02 -14.52 4.15
C PHE A 94 19.21 -13.79 5.23
N LYS A 95 19.40 -14.13 6.50
CA LYS A 95 18.69 -13.47 7.61
C LYS A 95 19.11 -12.01 7.74
N HIS A 96 20.41 -11.74 7.68
CA HIS A 96 20.93 -10.37 7.72
C HIS A 96 20.46 -9.54 6.51
N ARG A 97 20.40 -10.14 5.31
CA ARG A 97 19.87 -9.47 4.11
C ARG A 97 18.38 -9.17 4.24
N ALA A 98 17.60 -10.11 4.76
CA ALA A 98 16.17 -9.91 5.01
C ALA A 98 15.94 -8.79 6.06
N HIS A 99 16.72 -8.77 7.14
CA HIS A 99 16.69 -7.68 8.12
C HIS A 99 16.98 -6.32 7.47
N THR A 100 18.12 -6.20 6.80
CA THR A 100 18.55 -4.92 6.19
C THR A 100 17.54 -4.38 5.18
N PHE A 101 16.89 -5.28 4.43
CA PHE A 101 15.96 -4.90 3.38
C PHE A 101 14.53 -4.73 3.88
N PHE A 102 13.93 -5.77 4.45
CA PHE A 102 12.50 -5.77 4.81
C PHE A 102 12.22 -5.06 6.14
N ASP A 103 13.15 -5.06 7.10
CA ASP A 103 12.91 -4.44 8.42
C ASP A 103 12.86 -2.91 8.37
N THR A 104 13.47 -2.32 7.35
CA THR A 104 13.48 -0.88 7.10
C THR A 104 12.29 -0.41 6.27
N MET A 105 11.62 -1.33 5.57
CA MET A 105 10.46 -0.99 4.77
C MET A 105 9.33 -0.47 5.63
N HIS A 106 8.66 0.55 5.11
CA HIS A 106 7.38 1.06 5.60
C HIS A 106 7.39 1.79 6.95
N ALA A 107 8.38 1.56 7.81
CA ALA A 107 8.51 2.31 9.07
C ALA A 107 8.67 3.82 8.83
N ASP A 108 9.51 4.21 7.87
CA ASP A 108 9.68 5.62 7.50
C ASP A 108 8.39 6.22 6.90
N HIS A 109 7.65 5.42 6.14
CA HIS A 109 6.34 5.81 5.59
C HIS A 109 5.33 6.11 6.72
N HIS A 110 5.28 5.23 7.72
CA HIS A 110 4.42 5.42 8.89
C HIS A 110 4.80 6.63 9.71
N GLN A 111 6.09 6.86 9.96
CA GLN A 111 6.53 8.01 10.74
C GLN A 111 6.31 9.34 9.99
N ARG A 112 6.57 9.35 8.68
CA ARG A 112 6.57 10.55 7.82
C ARG A 112 5.64 10.37 6.60
N PRO A 113 4.32 10.22 6.79
CA PRO A 113 3.37 9.92 5.72
C PRO A 113 3.17 11.06 4.69
N TRP A 114 3.75 12.24 4.92
CA TRP A 114 3.76 13.35 3.96
C TRP A 114 5.03 13.40 3.12
N ASP A 115 6.07 12.62 3.44
CA ASP A 115 7.36 12.67 2.76
C ASP A 115 7.31 11.84 1.47
N GLY A 116 7.53 12.50 0.34
CA GLY A 116 7.45 11.89 -0.99
C GLY A 116 8.53 10.86 -1.26
N MET A 117 9.61 10.83 -0.46
CA MET A 117 10.67 9.83 -0.54
C MET A 117 10.31 8.50 0.12
N TYR A 118 9.33 8.48 1.02
CA TYR A 118 8.96 7.29 1.79
C TYR A 118 7.57 6.74 1.47
N ILE A 119 6.89 7.29 0.47
CA ILE A 119 5.81 6.55 -0.17
C ILE A 119 6.44 5.35 -0.87
N ASN A 120 5.85 4.17 -0.67
CA ASN A 120 6.15 2.95 -1.42
C ASN A 120 6.03 3.25 -2.93
N GLY A 121 6.64 2.45 -3.81
CA GLY A 121 6.40 2.61 -5.25
C GLY A 121 7.62 2.93 -6.13
N TYR A 122 8.83 2.75 -5.60
CA TYR A 122 10.08 2.93 -6.34
C TYR A 122 10.78 1.59 -6.56
N LEU A 123 12.12 1.53 -6.54
CA LEU A 123 12.90 0.30 -6.75
C LEU A 123 12.72 -0.76 -5.66
N ASP A 124 12.16 -0.39 -4.51
CA ASP A 124 11.69 -1.32 -3.49
C ASP A 124 10.63 -2.30 -4.02
N SER A 125 9.96 -1.95 -5.11
CA SER A 125 9.00 -2.80 -5.82
C SER A 125 9.61 -3.88 -6.72
N VAL A 126 10.88 -3.75 -7.11
CA VAL A 126 11.53 -4.67 -8.07
C VAL A 126 11.52 -6.13 -7.58
N PRO A 127 11.82 -6.44 -6.31
CA PRO A 127 11.71 -7.81 -5.80
C PRO A 127 10.30 -8.37 -5.89
N PHE A 128 9.28 -7.53 -5.71
CA PHE A 128 7.88 -7.94 -5.83
C PHE A 128 7.52 -8.21 -7.30
N ALA A 129 7.99 -7.40 -8.24
CA ALA A 129 7.83 -7.68 -9.67
C ALA A 129 8.45 -9.03 -10.07
N ALA A 130 9.65 -9.34 -9.57
CA ALA A 130 10.29 -10.65 -9.79
C ALA A 130 9.46 -11.80 -9.20
N LEU A 131 8.90 -11.61 -8.00
CA LEU A 131 8.00 -12.56 -7.37
C LEU A 131 6.74 -12.78 -8.23
N PHE A 132 6.12 -11.73 -8.78
CA PHE A 132 4.91 -11.86 -9.59
C PHE A 132 5.16 -12.61 -10.88
N VAL A 133 6.30 -12.36 -11.52
CA VAL A 133 6.75 -13.14 -12.67
C VAL A 133 6.89 -14.61 -12.28
N ALA A 134 7.66 -14.91 -11.23
CA ALA A 134 7.86 -16.29 -10.79
C ALA A 134 6.55 -17.02 -10.46
N VAL A 135 5.65 -16.39 -9.69
CA VAL A 135 4.33 -16.94 -9.35
C VAL A 135 3.47 -17.15 -10.60
N SER A 136 3.50 -16.22 -11.57
CA SER A 136 2.72 -16.37 -12.80
C SER A 136 3.15 -17.57 -13.63
N PHE A 137 4.46 -17.80 -13.75
CA PHE A 137 5.00 -18.96 -14.45
C PHE A 137 4.83 -20.27 -13.68
N LEU A 138 4.65 -20.22 -12.35
CA LEU A 138 4.33 -21.40 -11.54
C LEU A 138 2.84 -21.79 -11.66
N LEU A 139 1.95 -20.80 -11.67
CA LEU A 139 0.51 -21.03 -11.66
C LEU A 139 -0.09 -21.24 -13.05
N THR A 140 0.64 -20.90 -14.11
CA THR A 140 0.12 -20.90 -15.47
C THR A 140 1.13 -21.45 -16.48
N PRO A 141 0.68 -22.08 -17.57
CA PRO A 141 1.57 -22.46 -18.67
C PRO A 141 2.39 -21.26 -19.17
N TYR A 142 3.62 -21.50 -19.61
CA TYR A 142 4.58 -20.44 -19.98
C TYR A 142 4.02 -19.41 -20.99
N TYR A 143 3.17 -19.85 -21.92
CA TYR A 143 2.57 -18.99 -22.94
C TYR A 143 1.39 -18.15 -22.40
N LYS A 144 0.85 -18.51 -21.24
CA LYS A 144 -0.24 -17.78 -20.57
C LYS A 144 0.24 -16.83 -19.47
N ALA A 145 1.43 -17.10 -18.92
CA ALA A 145 2.02 -16.30 -17.86
C ALA A 145 2.13 -14.80 -18.20
N PRO A 146 2.47 -14.37 -19.43
CA PRO A 146 2.61 -12.94 -19.74
C PRO A 146 1.34 -12.12 -19.48
N VAL A 147 0.15 -12.66 -19.76
CA VAL A 147 -1.11 -11.94 -19.53
C VAL A 147 -1.43 -11.83 -18.04
N LEU A 148 -1.12 -12.86 -17.25
CA LEU A 148 -1.26 -12.79 -15.79
C LEU A 148 -0.28 -11.78 -15.19
N VAL A 149 0.98 -11.80 -15.63
CA VAL A 149 2.00 -10.81 -15.22
C VAL A 149 1.53 -9.39 -15.58
N ALA A 150 1.00 -9.20 -16.78
CA ALA A 150 0.46 -7.90 -17.20
C ALA A 150 -0.67 -7.41 -16.27
N GLY A 151 -1.59 -8.30 -15.89
CA GLY A 151 -2.65 -8.00 -14.93
C GLY A 151 -2.11 -7.64 -13.53
N LEU A 152 -1.15 -8.42 -13.01
CA LEU A 152 -0.51 -8.16 -11.71
C LEU A 152 0.23 -6.83 -11.69
N LEU A 153 1.10 -6.58 -12.67
CA LEU A 153 1.90 -5.35 -12.76
C LEU A 153 1.02 -4.11 -12.93
N GLN A 154 -0.05 -4.20 -13.73
CA GLN A 154 -0.95 -3.07 -13.89
C GLN A 154 -1.77 -2.79 -12.62
N SER A 155 -2.14 -3.85 -11.89
CA SER A 155 -2.83 -3.71 -10.61
C SER A 155 -1.91 -3.06 -9.55
N TYR A 156 -0.64 -3.46 -9.53
CA TYR A 156 0.41 -2.82 -8.72
C TYR A 156 0.55 -1.33 -9.02
N VAL A 157 0.68 -0.95 -10.29
CA VAL A 157 0.75 0.48 -10.67
C VAL A 157 -0.48 1.24 -10.18
N LEU A 158 -1.68 0.67 -10.35
CA LEU A 158 -2.92 1.32 -9.89
C LEU A 158 -2.96 1.49 -8.37
N GLU A 159 -2.54 0.48 -7.61
CA GLU A 159 -2.43 0.56 -6.16
C GLU A 159 -1.49 1.69 -5.72
N GLU A 160 -0.29 1.79 -6.27
CA GLU A 160 0.67 2.83 -5.90
C GLU A 160 0.11 4.23 -6.17
N TRP A 161 -0.60 4.41 -7.30
CA TRP A 161 -1.27 5.67 -7.58
C TRP A 161 -2.47 5.93 -6.65
N ILE A 162 -3.17 4.90 -6.18
CA ILE A 162 -4.18 5.03 -5.12
C ILE A 162 -3.53 5.44 -3.80
N HIS A 163 -2.41 4.81 -3.43
CA HIS A 163 -1.63 5.15 -2.23
C HIS A 163 -1.18 6.60 -2.25
N TYR A 164 -0.51 7.00 -3.32
CA TYR A 164 -0.15 8.39 -3.57
C TYR A 164 -1.35 9.33 -3.42
N SER A 165 -2.48 8.97 -4.02
CA SER A 165 -3.68 9.79 -4.00
C SER A 165 -4.26 9.97 -2.60
N VAL A 166 -4.24 8.95 -1.74
CA VAL A 166 -4.75 9.09 -0.37
C VAL A 166 -3.87 9.99 0.51
N HIS A 167 -2.58 10.14 0.18
CA HIS A 167 -1.67 11.05 0.87
C HIS A 167 -1.75 12.49 0.33
N PHE A 168 -1.69 12.67 -0.99
CA PHE A 168 -1.49 13.99 -1.60
C PHE A 168 -2.70 14.58 -2.31
N CYS A 169 -3.79 13.83 -2.47
CA CYS A 169 -4.97 14.28 -3.20
C CYS A 169 -6.25 14.27 -2.34
N ARG A 170 -7.19 15.16 -2.68
CA ARG A 170 -8.52 15.23 -2.05
C ARG A 170 -9.61 15.05 -3.10
N PHE A 171 -9.94 13.80 -3.41
CA PHE A 171 -11.01 13.47 -4.34
C PHE A 171 -12.39 13.46 -3.66
N ARG A 172 -13.42 13.87 -4.41
CA ARG A 172 -14.83 13.86 -3.97
C ARG A 172 -15.53 12.51 -4.17
N SER A 173 -14.89 11.56 -4.85
CA SER A 173 -15.45 10.23 -5.06
C SER A 173 -15.62 9.47 -3.74
N ARG A 174 -16.76 8.75 -3.61
CA ARG A 174 -17.05 7.91 -2.44
C ARG A 174 -15.96 6.86 -2.20
N TYR A 175 -15.43 6.28 -3.27
CA TYR A 175 -14.33 5.32 -3.19
C TYR A 175 -13.08 5.93 -2.55
N PHE A 176 -12.62 7.07 -3.07
CA PHE A 176 -11.42 7.72 -2.56
C PHE A 176 -11.60 8.29 -1.15
N GLN A 177 -12.79 8.74 -0.80
CA GLN A 177 -13.09 9.15 0.59
C GLN A 177 -13.05 7.95 1.55
N TYR A 178 -13.58 6.80 1.14
CA TYR A 178 -13.52 5.56 1.91
C TYR A 178 -12.07 5.11 2.09
N ILE A 179 -11.32 4.97 0.99
CA ILE A 179 -9.98 4.39 1.06
C ILE A 179 -8.98 5.33 1.71
N ARG A 180 -9.16 6.65 1.56
CA ARG A 180 -8.40 7.64 2.34
C ARG A 180 -8.68 7.50 3.83
N PHE A 181 -9.95 7.43 4.25
CA PHE A 181 -10.26 7.22 5.67
C PHE A 181 -9.68 5.89 6.17
N HIS A 182 -9.76 4.84 5.35
CA HIS A 182 -9.25 3.51 5.68
C HIS A 182 -7.75 3.52 5.94
N HIS A 183 -6.99 4.06 5.00
CA HIS A 183 -5.54 4.15 5.08
C HIS A 183 -5.08 5.10 6.20
N TRP A 184 -5.75 6.23 6.39
CA TRP A 184 -5.41 7.16 7.47
C TRP A 184 -5.75 6.62 8.87
N TYR A 185 -6.80 5.81 8.99
CA TYR A 185 -7.07 5.08 10.23
C TYR A 185 -5.95 4.08 10.51
N HIS A 186 -5.48 3.34 9.49
CA HIS A 186 -4.35 2.43 9.60
C HIS A 186 -3.06 3.14 10.06
N HIS A 187 -2.76 4.33 9.53
CA HIS A 187 -1.64 5.15 10.01
C HIS A 187 -1.79 5.65 11.45
N SER A 188 -3.01 5.66 12.00
CA SER A 188 -3.25 6.19 13.34
C SER A 188 -2.69 5.28 14.44
N PRO A 189 -2.30 5.84 15.60
CA PRO A 189 -1.92 5.05 16.77
C PRO A 189 -3.00 4.05 17.21
N ARG A 190 -4.26 4.28 16.82
CA ARG A 190 -5.39 3.38 17.10
C ARG A 190 -5.53 2.22 16.11
N GLY A 191 -5.02 2.39 14.90
CA GLY A 191 -5.28 1.52 13.76
C GLY A 191 -4.06 0.82 13.20
N ALA A 192 -2.87 0.96 13.78
CA ALA A 192 -1.63 0.36 13.28
C ALA A 192 -1.69 -1.17 13.06
N ALA A 193 -2.63 -1.87 13.71
CA ALA A 193 -2.87 -3.31 13.55
C ALA A 193 -4.16 -3.66 12.75
N GLN A 194 -4.77 -2.68 12.07
CA GLN A 194 -6.03 -2.80 11.32
C GLN A 194 -5.92 -2.09 9.96
N GLY A 195 -6.73 -2.49 8.98
CA GLY A 195 -6.85 -1.78 7.71
C GLY A 195 -5.62 -1.88 6.80
N PHE A 196 -5.10 -3.10 6.60
CA PHE A 196 -3.95 -3.34 5.72
C PHE A 196 -4.32 -3.30 4.22
N GLY A 197 -5.60 -3.35 3.86
CA GLY A 197 -6.03 -3.15 2.48
C GLY A 197 -5.90 -1.69 2.07
N LEU A 198 -5.09 -1.42 1.06
CA LEU A 198 -4.81 -0.11 0.47
C LEU A 198 -5.73 0.21 -0.72
N THR A 199 -6.19 -0.79 -1.47
CA THR A 199 -7.14 -0.62 -2.57
C THR A 199 -8.58 -0.92 -2.15
N SER A 200 -8.77 -1.82 -1.18
CA SER A 200 -10.08 -2.15 -0.61
C SER A 200 -9.96 -2.82 0.76
N GLY A 201 -10.98 -2.72 1.62
CA GLY A 201 -11.03 -3.44 2.91
C GLY A 201 -11.54 -4.88 2.81
N LEU A 202 -11.54 -5.50 1.62
CA LEU A 202 -12.08 -6.84 1.40
C LEU A 202 -11.33 -7.89 2.23
N TRP A 203 -10.01 -7.92 2.10
CA TRP A 203 -9.15 -8.88 2.79
C TRP A 203 -9.06 -8.62 4.29
N ASP A 204 -9.21 -7.36 4.72
CA ASP A 204 -9.34 -7.02 6.13
C ASP A 204 -10.59 -7.61 6.75
N ARG A 205 -11.72 -7.61 6.03
CA ARG A 205 -12.96 -8.23 6.50
C ARG A 205 -12.79 -9.74 6.64
N ILE A 206 -12.20 -10.39 5.64
CA ILE A 206 -11.99 -11.84 5.62
C ILE A 206 -11.04 -12.27 6.75
N SER A 207 -10.01 -11.47 7.01
CA SER A 207 -8.93 -11.80 7.95
C SER A 207 -9.11 -11.23 9.37
N GLY A 208 -10.21 -10.54 9.64
CA GLY A 208 -10.50 -9.98 10.95
C GLY A 208 -9.73 -8.70 11.34
N THR A 209 -9.15 -7.98 10.38
CA THR A 209 -8.38 -6.73 10.59
C THR A 209 -9.14 -5.47 10.17
N ARG A 210 -10.48 -5.55 10.09
CA ARG A 210 -11.35 -4.45 9.67
C ARG A 210 -11.22 -3.21 10.57
N ILE A 211 -11.28 -2.03 9.96
CA ILE A 211 -11.41 -0.77 10.68
C ILE A 211 -12.86 -0.55 11.15
N PRO A 212 -13.09 0.27 12.19
CA PRO A 212 -14.44 0.70 12.56
C PRO A 212 -15.08 1.55 11.45
N PRO A 213 -16.42 1.55 11.35
CA PRO A 213 -17.12 2.40 10.39
C PRO A 213 -16.84 3.87 10.70
N ARG A 214 -16.67 4.68 9.65
CA ARG A 214 -16.57 6.13 9.78
C ARG A 214 -17.84 6.66 10.44
N ARG A 215 -17.71 7.33 11.59
CA ARG A 215 -18.84 8.02 12.22
C ARG A 215 -19.30 9.16 11.31
N PRO A 216 -20.62 9.33 11.10
CA PRO A 216 -21.14 10.54 10.46
C PRO A 216 -20.68 11.76 11.26
N ALA A 217 -20.37 12.87 10.58
CA ALA A 217 -20.08 14.13 11.27
C ALA A 217 -21.29 14.48 12.17
N GLY A 218 -21.09 14.44 13.49
CA GLY A 218 -22.12 14.80 14.46
C GLY A 218 -22.43 16.29 14.32
N GLY A 219 -23.72 16.64 14.27
CA GLY A 219 -24.17 18.01 14.05
C GLY A 219 -23.64 19.01 15.08
N ARG A 220 -23.18 20.17 14.58
CA ARG A 220 -22.99 21.46 15.27
C ARG A 220 -22.32 21.40 16.65
N GLN A 221 -21.08 20.95 16.71
CA GLN A 221 -20.09 21.52 17.64
C GLN A 221 -18.81 21.77 16.85
N ARG A 222 -18.17 22.93 17.05
CA ARG A 222 -17.03 23.45 16.25
C ARG A 222 -16.14 22.32 15.75
N GLU A 223 -16.27 22.04 14.46
CA GLU A 223 -15.80 20.83 13.77
C GLU A 223 -14.28 20.73 13.84
N SER A 224 -13.76 19.84 14.70
CA SER A 224 -12.45 19.25 14.46
C SER A 224 -12.53 18.43 13.17
N ASP A 225 -11.51 18.47 12.32
CA ASP A 225 -11.48 17.62 11.10
C ASP A 225 -11.75 16.17 11.56
N PRO A 226 -12.63 15.40 10.91
CA PRO A 226 -12.77 13.97 11.20
C PRO A 226 -11.43 13.21 11.21
N GLN A 227 -10.39 13.75 10.56
CA GLN A 227 -9.01 13.26 10.65
C GLN A 227 -8.33 13.58 12.00
N ASP A 228 -8.66 14.70 12.66
CA ASP A 228 -8.14 15.06 14.00
C ASP A 228 -8.59 14.06 15.05
N GLU A 229 -9.79 13.48 14.89
CA GLU A 229 -10.26 12.42 15.79
C GLU A 229 -9.40 11.16 15.68
N LEU A 230 -8.87 10.82 14.50
CA LEU A 230 -8.03 9.63 14.29
C LEU A 230 -6.79 9.65 15.18
N TRP A 231 -6.22 10.83 15.40
CA TRP A 231 -4.95 11.03 16.09
C TRP A 231 -5.06 11.07 17.61
N ARG A 232 -6.27 11.14 18.15
CA ARG A 232 -6.45 11.07 19.60
C ARG A 232 -6.05 9.66 20.08
N ARG A 233 -5.39 9.52 21.23
CA ARG A 233 -5.17 8.19 21.81
C ARG A 233 -6.51 7.59 22.27
N PRO A 234 -6.68 6.25 22.28
CA PRO A 234 -7.77 5.66 23.04
C PRO A 234 -7.70 6.22 24.47
N LEU A 235 -8.84 6.60 25.06
CA LEU A 235 -8.87 6.79 26.51
C LEU A 235 -8.39 5.47 27.09
N ALA A 236 -7.29 5.50 27.86
CA ALA A 236 -6.89 4.33 28.61
C ALA A 236 -8.13 3.83 29.34
N ASP A 237 -8.48 2.57 29.15
CA ASP A 237 -9.56 1.96 29.91
C ASP A 237 -9.12 2.06 31.37
N SER A 238 -9.64 3.04 32.10
CA SER A 238 -9.34 3.29 33.51
C SER A 238 -9.98 2.22 34.41
N ARG A 239 -10.13 1.00 33.87
CA ARG A 239 -10.70 -0.20 34.49
C ARG A 239 -9.84 -1.41 34.13
N ARG A 240 -8.59 -1.42 34.58
CA ARG A 240 -7.90 -2.65 34.96
C ARG A 240 -7.09 -2.40 36.22
#